data_AF-A0A957Z367-F1
#
_entry.id   AF-A0A957Z367-F1
#
_cell.length_a   1.000
_cell.length_b   1.000
_cell.length_c   1.000
_cell.angle_alpha   90.00
_cell.angle_beta   90.00
_cell.angle_gamma   90.00
#
_symmetry.space_group_name_H-M   'P 1'
#
loop_
_entity.id
_entity.type
_entity.pdbx_description
1 polymer ?
#
loop_
_entity_poly.entity_id
_entity_poly.type
_entity_poly.pdbx_seq_one_letter_code
_entity_poly.pdbx_strand_id
1 'polypeptide(L)'
;MGMIPHTMHGGVHPDWHAPGTVTFVLRAPHKPYVSLVGDFNRWNSRANPLVTDGRGTWWTTIPHPGATRYGYFVAIDEDSHAWVGDPYATELRWQNDQPWAYLPAKPSSFKWNDGDWQTPALRDMVIYELCVRDFAGRWARNQPQFGNFKAALKQLDYLAELGINAIEIMPIQAFPGNSSWGYNPVFFFAMADVYGRPDDFKRFVDACHSRGIAVILDVAFNHAWGDHPYYHYYPPMYGPTGEWLTNWSPF
;
A
#
# COMPACT_ATOMS: atom_id res chain seq x y z
N MET A 1 -15.13 -26.33 8.42
CA MET A 1 -14.46 -25.12 7.92
C MET A 1 -13.72 -24.52 9.11
N GLY A 2 -12.39 -24.41 9.07
CA GLY A 2 -11.67 -23.69 10.13
C GLY A 2 -12.08 -22.22 10.09
N MET A 3 -12.27 -21.59 11.24
CA MET A 3 -12.44 -20.14 11.29
C MET A 3 -11.07 -19.48 11.37
N ILE A 4 -10.83 -18.46 10.55
CA ILE A 4 -9.67 -17.58 10.75
C ILE A 4 -9.81 -16.89 12.12
N PRO A 5 -8.72 -16.69 12.88
CA PRO A 5 -8.79 -15.91 14.12
C PRO A 5 -9.45 -14.56 13.88
N HIS A 6 -10.36 -14.14 14.76
CA HIS A 6 -11.10 -12.88 14.64
C HIS A 6 -10.21 -11.63 14.58
N THR A 7 -8.93 -11.76 14.96
CA THR A 7 -7.92 -10.71 14.93
C THR A 7 -7.26 -10.52 13.56
N MET A 8 -7.44 -11.45 12.62
CA MET A 8 -6.83 -11.34 11.28
C MET A 8 -7.79 -10.63 10.32
N HIS A 9 -7.33 -9.48 9.82
CA HIS A 9 -8.00 -8.70 8.77
C HIS A 9 -7.31 -8.94 7.42
N GLY A 10 -7.77 -8.27 6.36
CA GLY A 10 -7.12 -8.36 5.05
C GLY A 10 -5.63 -8.00 5.08
N GLY A 11 -4.84 -8.67 4.24
CA GLY A 11 -3.38 -8.50 4.13
C GLY A 11 -2.60 -9.74 4.55
N VAL A 12 -1.33 -9.52 4.86
CA VAL A 12 -0.36 -10.58 5.14
C VAL A 12 0.05 -10.57 6.62
N HIS A 13 -0.01 -11.75 7.24
CA HIS A 13 0.20 -11.97 8.67
C HIS A 13 1.32 -13.01 8.87
N PRO A 14 2.59 -12.57 8.76
CA PRO A 14 3.74 -13.41 9.10
C PRO A 14 3.83 -13.62 10.62
N ASP A 15 4.04 -14.86 11.06
CA ASP A 15 4.37 -15.15 12.45
C ASP A 15 5.86 -14.88 12.68
N TRP A 16 6.16 -13.72 13.28
CA TRP A 16 7.53 -13.33 13.59
C TRP A 16 8.08 -13.95 14.88
N HIS A 17 7.23 -14.54 15.72
CA HIS A 17 7.62 -15.11 17.01
C HIS A 17 7.89 -16.62 16.91
N ALA A 18 7.18 -17.32 16.03
CA ALA A 18 7.45 -18.70 15.64
C ALA A 18 7.60 -18.78 14.09
N PRO A 19 8.75 -18.34 13.55
CA PRO A 19 8.96 -18.19 12.11
C PRO A 19 8.91 -19.55 11.42
N GLY A 20 7.74 -19.86 10.88
CA GLY A 20 7.49 -21.07 10.11
C GLY A 20 6.44 -20.86 9.04
N THR A 21 5.45 -19.99 9.28
CA THR A 21 4.33 -19.78 8.37
C THR A 21 3.92 -18.33 8.23
N VAL A 22 3.21 -18.04 7.14
CA VAL A 22 2.59 -16.75 6.86
C VAL A 22 1.15 -16.99 6.42
N THR A 23 0.22 -16.24 6.99
CA THR A 23 -1.20 -16.28 6.58
C THR A 23 -1.51 -15.09 5.69
N PHE A 24 -2.10 -15.36 4.53
CA PHE A 24 -2.53 -14.37 3.55
C PHE A 24 -4.05 -14.30 3.57
N VAL A 25 -4.62 -13.10 3.64
CA VAL A 25 -6.06 -12.89 3.83
C VAL A 25 -6.56 -11.88 2.80
N LEU A 26 -7.59 -12.26 2.04
CA LEU A 26 -8.25 -11.39 1.07
C LEU A 26 -9.74 -11.26 1.38
N ARG A 27 -10.25 -10.03 1.33
CA ARG A 27 -11.70 -9.78 1.29
C ARG A 27 -12.17 -9.83 -0.16
N ALA A 28 -12.89 -10.89 -0.50
CA ALA A 28 -13.46 -11.12 -1.83
C ALA A 28 -14.84 -11.82 -1.75
N PRO A 29 -15.88 -11.17 -1.19
CA PRO A 29 -17.26 -11.68 -1.20
C PRO A 29 -17.78 -12.05 -2.60
N HIS A 30 -18.63 -13.08 -2.64
CA HIS A 30 -19.27 -13.61 -3.85
C HIS A 30 -18.33 -14.16 -4.93
N LYS A 31 -17.01 -14.26 -4.67
CA LYS A 31 -16.09 -14.88 -5.62
C LYS A 31 -16.14 -16.40 -5.53
N PRO A 32 -16.14 -17.12 -6.67
CA PRO A 32 -16.22 -18.58 -6.64
C PRO A 32 -14.86 -19.22 -6.33
N TYR A 33 -13.76 -18.54 -6.62
CA TYR A 33 -12.42 -19.08 -6.46
C TYR A 33 -11.38 -17.97 -6.25
N VAL A 34 -10.49 -18.19 -5.28
CA VAL A 34 -9.30 -17.36 -5.05
C VAL A 34 -8.11 -18.27 -4.81
N SER A 35 -6.97 -17.96 -5.44
CA SER A 35 -5.68 -18.62 -5.18
C SER A 35 -4.60 -17.59 -4.93
N LEU A 36 -3.70 -17.90 -4.00
CA LEU A 36 -2.49 -17.15 -3.78
C LEU A 36 -1.50 -17.46 -4.91
N VAL A 37 -0.89 -16.44 -5.50
CA VAL A 37 0.13 -16.56 -6.53
C VAL A 37 1.35 -15.72 -6.16
N GLY A 38 2.55 -16.17 -6.51
CA GLY A 38 3.75 -15.40 -6.25
C GLY A 38 5.02 -16.12 -6.69
N ASP A 39 6.17 -15.51 -6.42
CA ASP A 39 7.46 -16.07 -6.85
C ASP A 39 7.69 -17.47 -6.27
N PHE A 40 7.24 -17.71 -5.03
CA PHE A 40 7.39 -18.98 -4.31
C PHE A 40 6.65 -20.17 -4.94
N ASN A 41 5.60 -19.92 -5.73
CA ASN A 41 4.86 -20.96 -6.46
C ASN A 41 4.93 -20.80 -7.98
N ARG A 42 5.88 -19.98 -8.46
CA ARG A 42 6.06 -19.64 -9.88
C ARG A 42 4.79 -19.10 -10.52
N TRP A 43 4.03 -18.32 -9.76
CA TRP A 43 2.77 -17.71 -10.22
C TRP A 43 1.73 -18.74 -10.69
N ASN A 44 1.67 -19.92 -10.06
CA ASN A 44 0.72 -20.97 -10.40
C ASN A 44 -0.62 -20.76 -9.68
N SER A 45 -1.68 -20.43 -10.44
CA SER A 45 -3.04 -20.14 -9.93
C SER A 45 -3.79 -21.34 -9.33
N ARG A 46 -3.18 -22.53 -9.32
CA ARG A 46 -3.75 -23.76 -8.74
C ARG A 46 -2.94 -24.31 -7.57
N ALA A 47 -1.76 -23.75 -7.31
CA ALA A 47 -0.84 -24.30 -6.31
C ALA A 47 -1.28 -23.99 -4.86
N ASN A 48 -1.94 -22.86 -4.62
CA ASN A 48 -2.30 -22.41 -3.29
C ASN A 48 -3.72 -21.81 -3.25
N PRO A 49 -4.77 -22.62 -3.47
CA PRO A 49 -6.15 -22.17 -3.32
C PRO A 49 -6.41 -21.67 -1.89
N LEU A 50 -7.18 -20.59 -1.76
CA LEU A 50 -7.61 -20.08 -0.47
C LEU A 50 -8.86 -20.83 -0.01
N VAL A 51 -8.98 -21.01 1.30
CA VAL A 51 -10.24 -21.41 1.95
C VAL A 51 -11.05 -20.15 2.28
N THR A 52 -12.36 -20.30 2.46
CA THR A 52 -13.25 -19.18 2.78
C THR A 52 -14.19 -19.48 3.95
N ASP A 53 -14.66 -18.43 4.62
CA ASP A 53 -15.71 -18.48 5.63
C ASP A 53 -17.13 -18.51 5.01
N GLY A 54 -17.22 -18.46 3.67
CA GLY A 54 -18.48 -18.38 2.93
C GLY A 54 -19.15 -17.00 3.01
N ARG A 55 -18.59 -16.06 3.77
CA ARG A 55 -19.02 -14.66 3.85
C ARG A 55 -18.09 -13.73 3.07
N GLY A 56 -17.06 -14.29 2.43
CA GLY A 56 -16.14 -13.63 1.53
C GLY A 56 -14.81 -13.21 2.14
N THR A 57 -14.48 -13.72 3.32
CA THR A 57 -13.09 -13.71 3.79
C THR A 57 -12.42 -14.96 3.23
N TRP A 58 -11.32 -14.77 2.51
CA TRP A 58 -10.51 -15.84 1.94
C TRP A 58 -9.16 -15.85 2.62
N TRP A 59 -8.60 -17.01 2.92
CA TRP A 59 -7.24 -17.09 3.43
C TRP A 59 -6.52 -18.38 3.08
N THR A 60 -5.20 -18.35 3.18
CA THR A 60 -4.35 -19.54 3.16
C THR A 60 -3.12 -19.30 4.02
N THR A 61 -2.59 -20.38 4.60
CA THR A 61 -1.36 -20.34 5.41
C THR A 61 -0.33 -21.23 4.74
N ILE A 62 0.82 -20.66 4.42
CA ILE A 62 1.93 -21.38 3.77
C ILE A 62 3.19 -21.29 4.64
N PRO A 63 4.17 -22.20 4.46
CA PRO A 63 5.51 -21.99 5.02
C PRO A 63 6.06 -20.63 4.61
N HIS A 64 6.79 -19.96 5.51
CA HIS A 64 7.31 -18.62 5.24
C HIS A 64 8.19 -18.64 3.98
N PRO A 65 7.79 -17.97 2.88
CA PRO A 65 8.46 -18.12 1.58
C PRO A 65 9.78 -17.35 1.48
N GLY A 66 10.13 -16.57 2.51
CA GLY A 66 11.20 -15.60 2.46
C GLY A 66 10.72 -14.30 1.81
N ALA A 67 11.66 -13.51 1.30
CA ALA A 67 11.32 -12.32 0.55
C ALA A 67 10.66 -12.72 -0.78
N THR A 68 9.44 -12.25 -1.04
CA THR A 68 8.69 -12.68 -2.23
C THR A 68 7.71 -11.62 -2.71
N ARG A 69 7.47 -11.59 -4.03
CA ARG A 69 6.31 -10.91 -4.60
C ARG A 69 5.14 -11.86 -4.63
N TYR A 70 3.96 -11.33 -4.38
CA TYR A 70 2.73 -12.11 -4.40
C TYR A 70 1.53 -11.26 -4.83
N GLY A 71 0.44 -11.96 -5.10
CA GLY A 71 -0.88 -11.42 -5.37
C GLY A 71 -1.90 -12.54 -5.32
N TYR A 72 -3.05 -12.31 -5.95
CA TYR A 72 -4.14 -13.26 -6.01
C TYR A 72 -4.58 -13.47 -7.45
N PHE A 73 -4.86 -14.73 -7.77
CA PHE A 73 -5.71 -15.09 -8.89
C PHE A 73 -7.14 -15.18 -8.37
N VAL A 74 -8.05 -14.39 -8.92
CA VAL A 74 -9.45 -14.30 -8.50
C VAL A 74 -10.33 -14.63 -9.70
N ALA A 75 -11.14 -15.69 -9.61
CA ALA A 75 -12.20 -15.91 -10.59
C ALA A 75 -13.28 -14.83 -10.39
N ILE A 76 -13.67 -14.17 -11.48
CA ILE A 76 -14.72 -13.14 -11.45
C ILE A 76 -16.08 -13.81 -11.65
N ASP A 77 -16.16 -14.69 -12.65
CA ASP A 77 -17.31 -15.52 -13.01
C ASP A 77 -16.81 -16.90 -13.53
N GLU A 78 -17.64 -17.63 -14.27
CA GLU A 78 -17.29 -18.96 -14.80
C GLU A 78 -16.22 -18.91 -15.91
N ASP A 79 -16.14 -17.80 -16.64
CA ASP A 79 -15.32 -17.67 -17.85
C ASP A 79 -14.17 -16.65 -17.69
N SER A 80 -14.25 -15.78 -16.68
CA SER A 80 -13.32 -14.65 -16.50
C SER A 80 -12.63 -14.63 -15.13
N HIS A 81 -11.43 -14.06 -15.10
CA HIS A 81 -10.58 -13.99 -13.92
C HIS A 81 -9.70 -12.74 -13.94
N ALA A 82 -9.17 -12.37 -12.78
CA ALA A 82 -8.21 -11.29 -12.61
C ALA A 82 -6.97 -11.77 -11.87
N TRP A 83 -5.83 -11.19 -12.22
CA TRP A 83 -4.58 -11.29 -11.48
C TRP A 83 -4.31 -9.95 -10.83
N VAL A 84 -4.34 -9.91 -9.49
CA VAL A 84 -4.31 -8.65 -8.74
C VAL A 84 -3.28 -8.69 -7.62
N GLY A 85 -2.65 -7.55 -7.35
CA GLY A 85 -1.88 -7.38 -6.11
C GLY A 85 -2.80 -7.42 -4.88
N ASP A 86 -2.21 -7.56 -3.69
CA ASP A 86 -2.97 -7.52 -2.44
C ASP A 86 -3.46 -6.08 -2.14
N PRO A 87 -4.78 -5.80 -2.09
CA PRO A 87 -5.29 -4.47 -1.78
C PRO A 87 -4.80 -3.90 -0.43
N TYR A 88 -4.38 -4.78 0.48
CA TYR A 88 -3.85 -4.46 1.80
C TYR A 88 -2.31 -4.46 1.84
N ALA A 89 -1.64 -4.53 0.69
CA ALA A 89 -0.20 -4.50 0.60
C ALA A 89 0.38 -3.23 1.25
N THR A 90 1.38 -3.41 2.12
CA THR A 90 2.13 -2.31 2.71
C THR A 90 3.36 -1.92 1.89
N GLU A 91 3.73 -2.75 0.92
CA GLU A 91 4.86 -2.54 0.03
C GLU A 91 4.60 -3.18 -1.34
N LEU A 92 5.02 -2.51 -2.41
CA LEU A 92 4.83 -2.97 -3.79
C LEU A 92 6.16 -3.14 -4.54
N ARG A 93 6.13 -3.99 -5.56
CA ARG A 93 7.15 -4.10 -6.61
C ARG A 93 6.47 -4.09 -7.96
N TRP A 94 6.85 -3.14 -8.81
CA TRP A 94 6.36 -3.04 -10.18
C TRP A 94 7.17 -3.97 -11.09
N GLN A 95 6.49 -4.76 -11.91
CA GLN A 95 7.08 -5.54 -12.99
C GLN A 95 6.20 -5.40 -14.22
N ASN A 96 6.78 -4.98 -15.35
CA ASN A 96 6.06 -4.75 -16.61
C ASN A 96 4.80 -3.90 -16.40
N ASP A 97 4.95 -2.78 -15.69
CA ASP A 97 3.86 -1.86 -15.33
C ASP A 97 2.74 -2.44 -14.45
N GLN A 98 2.90 -3.65 -13.92
CA GLN A 98 1.95 -4.25 -12.98
C GLN A 98 2.48 -4.22 -11.53
N PRO A 99 1.70 -3.70 -10.57
CA PRO A 99 2.08 -3.66 -9.16
C PRO A 99 1.78 -4.98 -8.45
N TRP A 100 2.80 -5.56 -7.82
CA TRP A 100 2.66 -6.75 -6.99
C TRP A 100 2.97 -6.45 -5.53
N ALA A 101 2.22 -7.06 -4.62
CA ALA A 101 2.50 -6.97 -3.19
C ALA A 101 3.85 -7.61 -2.89
N TYR A 102 4.59 -7.05 -1.93
CA TYR A 102 5.89 -7.55 -1.52
C TYR A 102 5.91 -7.89 -0.04
N LEU A 103 6.25 -9.14 0.27
CA LEU A 103 6.52 -9.61 1.62
C LEU A 103 8.03 -9.61 1.84
N PRO A 104 8.58 -8.84 2.79
CA PRO A 104 10.00 -8.93 3.15
C PRO A 104 10.30 -10.21 3.93
N ALA A 105 11.54 -10.68 3.87
CA ALA A 105 11.97 -11.89 4.59
C ALA A 105 11.97 -11.75 6.13
N LYS A 106 12.04 -10.51 6.62
CA LYS A 106 12.14 -10.13 8.03
C LYS A 106 11.39 -8.82 8.24
N PRO A 107 10.91 -8.54 9.46
CA PRO A 107 10.33 -7.24 9.76
C PRO A 107 11.38 -6.13 9.62
N SER A 108 10.92 -4.90 9.42
CA SER A 108 11.80 -3.72 9.44
C SER A 108 12.51 -3.63 10.81
N SER A 109 13.81 -3.33 10.78
CA SER A 109 14.62 -3.08 11.98
C SER A 109 14.67 -1.60 12.37
N PHE A 110 13.82 -0.75 11.76
CA PHE A 110 13.78 0.67 12.04
C PHE A 110 13.46 0.94 13.52
N LYS A 111 14.25 1.81 14.15
CA LYS A 111 14.06 2.25 15.54
C LYS A 111 13.75 3.75 15.53
N TRP A 112 12.59 4.10 16.09
CA TRP A 112 12.18 5.48 16.32
C TRP A 112 13.00 6.12 17.46
N ASN A 113 13.24 7.42 17.36
CA ASN A 113 13.91 8.23 18.38
C ASN A 113 13.04 9.41 18.84
N ASP A 114 11.74 9.38 18.53
CA ASP A 114 10.76 10.42 18.78
C ASP A 114 9.93 10.18 20.06
N GLY A 115 10.47 9.43 21.04
CA GLY A 115 9.72 9.04 22.25
C GLY A 115 9.20 10.21 23.09
N ASP A 116 9.88 11.36 23.05
CA ASP A 116 9.49 12.60 23.75
C ASP A 116 8.71 13.58 22.85
N TRP A 117 8.42 13.21 21.60
CA TRP A 117 7.71 14.05 20.64
C TRP A 117 6.30 14.39 21.12
N GLN A 118 5.91 15.65 20.93
CA GLN A 118 4.56 16.14 21.19
C GLN A 118 4.08 16.91 19.97
N THR A 119 2.94 16.48 19.41
CA THR A 119 2.32 17.19 18.30
C THR A 119 1.92 18.60 18.76
N PRO A 120 2.29 19.67 18.03
CA PRO A 120 1.82 21.03 18.31
C PRO A 120 0.29 21.08 18.32
N ALA A 121 -0.29 21.97 19.14
CA ALA A 121 -1.74 22.17 19.10
C ALA A 121 -2.14 22.71 17.72
N LEU A 122 -3.25 22.22 17.17
CA LEU A 122 -3.70 22.58 15.82
C LEU A 122 -3.79 24.09 15.58
N ARG A 123 -4.23 24.85 16.59
CA ARG A 123 -4.34 26.32 16.54
C ARG A 123 -3.00 27.06 16.43
N ASP A 124 -1.91 26.39 16.83
CA ASP A 124 -0.55 26.94 16.87
C ASP A 124 0.27 26.46 15.64
N MET A 125 -0.35 25.71 14.72
CA MET A 125 0.34 25.17 13.56
C MET A 125 0.56 26.24 12.48
N VAL A 126 1.80 26.29 11.99
CA VAL A 126 2.21 26.99 10.77
C VAL A 126 2.61 25.90 9.77
N ILE A 127 1.70 25.64 8.83
CA ILE A 127 1.76 24.49 7.93
C ILE A 127 2.47 24.88 6.63
N TYR A 128 3.40 24.03 6.19
CA TYR A 128 3.97 24.08 4.85
C TYR A 128 3.51 22.86 4.04
N GLU A 129 2.70 23.07 3.02
CA GLU A 129 2.29 22.01 2.10
C GLU A 129 3.41 21.73 1.08
N LEU A 130 3.74 20.45 0.84
CA LEU A 130 4.69 20.07 -0.20
C LEU A 130 4.32 18.79 -0.96
N CYS A 131 4.61 18.83 -2.26
CA CYS A 131 4.76 17.67 -3.12
C CYS A 131 6.19 17.14 -2.99
N VAL A 132 6.40 15.92 -2.45
CA VAL A 132 7.75 15.33 -2.26
C VAL A 132 8.55 15.31 -3.58
N ARG A 133 7.86 14.98 -4.68
CA ARG A 133 8.41 14.93 -6.05
C ARG A 133 9.05 16.26 -6.46
N ASP A 134 8.37 17.37 -6.19
CA ASP A 134 8.75 18.69 -6.70
C ASP A 134 9.65 19.41 -5.70
N PHE A 135 9.31 19.40 -4.40
CA PHE A 135 10.07 20.06 -3.35
C PHE A 135 11.50 19.54 -3.24
N ALA A 136 11.66 18.21 -3.28
CA ALA A 136 12.97 17.57 -3.22
C ALA A 136 13.53 17.21 -4.60
N GLY A 137 12.83 17.64 -5.67
CA GLY A 137 13.24 17.45 -7.05
C GLY A 137 14.27 18.48 -7.50
N ARG A 138 14.84 18.25 -8.68
CA ARG A 138 15.75 19.21 -9.33
C ARG A 138 15.75 19.06 -10.84
N TRP A 139 16.18 20.10 -11.54
CA TRP A 139 16.52 20.01 -12.96
C TRP A 139 17.96 19.55 -13.14
N ALA A 140 18.19 18.47 -13.88
CA ALA A 140 19.55 18.00 -14.17
C ALA A 140 19.59 17.13 -15.44
N ARG A 141 20.65 17.27 -16.24
CA ARG A 141 20.82 16.55 -17.52
C ARG A 141 19.65 16.79 -18.50
N ASN A 142 19.15 18.02 -18.55
CA ASN A 142 18.04 18.43 -19.43
C ASN A 142 16.73 17.65 -19.21
N GLN A 143 16.49 17.20 -17.99
CA GLN A 143 15.25 16.52 -17.60
C GLN A 143 14.95 16.73 -16.11
N PRO A 144 13.67 16.65 -15.68
CA PRO A 144 13.34 16.66 -14.27
C PRO A 144 13.87 15.39 -13.58
N GLN A 145 14.51 15.57 -12.43
CA GLN A 145 14.81 14.49 -11.48
C GLN A 145 13.88 14.66 -10.30
N PHE A 146 12.92 13.76 -10.17
CA PHE A 146 11.95 13.80 -9.08
C PHE A 146 12.57 13.51 -7.72
N GLY A 147 12.09 14.22 -6.71
CA GLY A 147 12.46 14.05 -5.31
C GLY A 147 11.87 12.80 -4.67
N ASN A 148 12.48 12.40 -3.57
CA ASN A 148 12.05 11.30 -2.71
C ASN A 148 12.32 11.65 -1.24
N PHE A 149 11.91 10.81 -0.30
CA PHE A 149 12.06 11.11 1.12
C PHE A 149 13.52 11.26 1.58
N LYS A 150 14.47 10.56 0.95
CA LYS A 150 15.90 10.76 1.25
C LYS A 150 16.41 12.14 0.82
N ALA A 151 15.85 12.69 -0.26
CA ALA A 151 16.19 14.03 -0.73
C ALA A 151 15.46 15.10 0.11
N ALA A 152 14.18 14.89 0.43
CA ALA A 152 13.41 15.80 1.28
C ALA A 152 14.00 15.91 2.69
N LEU A 153 14.49 14.79 3.25
CA LEU A 153 15.18 14.75 4.54
C LEU A 153 16.35 15.75 4.63
N LYS A 154 17.07 15.99 3.52
CA LYS A 154 18.22 16.91 3.47
C LYS A 154 17.82 18.39 3.50
N GLN A 155 16.53 18.69 3.32
CA GLN A 155 15.99 20.04 3.29
C GLN A 155 15.24 20.40 4.60
N LEU A 156 15.21 19.50 5.58
CA LEU A 156 14.46 19.75 6.83
C LEU A 156 15.05 20.89 7.65
N ASP A 157 16.36 21.13 7.60
CA ASP A 157 16.97 22.25 8.31
C ASP A 157 16.47 23.59 7.76
N TYR A 158 16.33 23.70 6.43
CA TYR A 158 15.72 24.86 5.79
C TYR A 158 14.26 25.07 6.24
N LEU A 159 13.45 24.01 6.30
CA LEU A 159 12.06 24.12 6.75
C LEU A 159 11.97 24.52 8.23
N ALA A 160 12.85 23.98 9.07
CA ALA A 160 12.93 24.39 10.48
C ALA A 160 13.34 25.88 10.62
N GLU A 161 14.34 26.33 9.85
CA GLU A 161 14.78 27.74 9.81
C GLU A 161 13.70 28.69 9.27
N LEU A 162 12.86 28.22 8.34
CA LEU A 162 11.70 28.97 7.83
C LEU A 162 10.67 29.26 8.94
N GLY A 163 10.69 28.52 10.04
CA GLY A 163 9.83 28.73 11.21
C GLY A 163 8.50 27.97 11.16
N ILE A 164 8.37 26.98 10.27
CA ILE A 164 7.20 26.10 10.21
C ILE A 164 7.29 25.03 11.30
N ASN A 165 6.15 24.58 11.80
CA ASN A 165 6.09 23.51 12.82
C ASN A 165 5.19 22.34 12.37
N ALA A 166 4.71 22.36 11.13
CA ALA A 166 4.00 21.27 10.50
C ALA A 166 4.30 21.24 8.99
N ILE A 167 4.53 20.05 8.46
CA ILE A 167 4.60 19.78 7.03
C ILE A 167 3.34 19.00 6.65
N GLU A 168 2.58 19.51 5.67
CA GLU A 168 1.54 18.75 5.01
C GLU A 168 2.11 18.13 3.74
N ILE A 169 2.14 16.80 3.71
CA ILE A 169 2.64 16.04 2.57
C ILE A 169 1.45 15.66 1.71
N MET A 170 1.50 16.08 0.44
CA MET A 170 0.56 15.62 -0.58
C MET A 170 0.55 14.07 -0.67
N PRO A 171 -0.51 13.44 -1.21
CA PRO A 171 -0.70 12.01 -1.09
C PRO A 171 0.50 11.18 -1.60
N ILE A 172 0.92 10.21 -0.80
CA ILE A 172 2.10 9.37 -1.09
C ILE A 172 1.76 7.92 -1.41
N GLN A 173 0.46 7.59 -1.40
CA GLN A 173 -0.04 6.26 -1.73
C GLN A 173 0.39 5.87 -3.15
N ALA A 174 0.52 4.58 -3.39
CA ALA A 174 0.99 4.07 -4.67
C ALA A 174 0.08 4.51 -5.82
N PHE A 175 0.68 4.97 -6.91
CA PHE A 175 0.03 5.41 -8.14
C PHE A 175 0.77 4.84 -9.37
N PRO A 176 0.15 4.81 -10.56
CA PRO A 176 0.81 4.33 -11.78
C PRO A 176 1.87 5.31 -12.30
N GLY A 177 2.96 4.76 -12.82
CA GLY A 177 4.04 5.54 -13.42
C GLY A 177 4.91 6.28 -12.40
N ASN A 178 5.71 7.22 -12.89
CA ASN A 178 6.78 7.84 -12.08
C ASN A 178 6.47 9.27 -11.60
N SER A 179 5.30 9.81 -11.96
CA SER A 179 4.94 11.20 -11.68
C SER A 179 3.44 11.35 -11.48
N SER A 180 3.05 11.69 -10.27
CA SER A 180 1.70 12.10 -9.91
C SER A 180 1.78 13.11 -8.77
N TRP A 181 0.69 13.85 -8.56
CA TRP A 181 0.42 14.58 -7.32
C TRP A 181 -0.18 13.69 -6.22
N GLY A 182 -0.43 12.41 -6.53
CA GLY A 182 -0.83 11.39 -5.55
C GLY A 182 -2.33 11.14 -5.43
N TYR A 183 -3.18 12.03 -5.95
CA TYR A 183 -4.64 11.93 -5.96
C TYR A 183 -5.20 10.89 -6.95
N ASN A 184 -4.49 9.81 -7.22
CA ASN A 184 -4.93 8.68 -8.02
C ASN A 184 -4.45 7.36 -7.39
N PRO A 185 -4.84 7.08 -6.14
CA PRO A 185 -4.30 5.95 -5.39
C PRO A 185 -4.75 4.62 -6.00
N VAL A 186 -3.82 3.68 -6.07
CA VAL A 186 -4.02 2.29 -6.53
C VAL A 186 -3.93 1.32 -5.36
N PHE A 187 -3.11 1.62 -4.34
CA PHE A 187 -3.03 0.88 -3.08
C PHE A 187 -2.93 1.87 -1.92
N PHE A 188 -3.90 1.83 -1.01
CA PHE A 188 -4.00 2.79 0.09
C PHE A 188 -2.97 2.59 1.19
N PHE A 189 -2.46 1.37 1.37
CA PHE A 189 -1.53 1.01 2.45
C PHE A 189 -0.07 0.97 2.02
N ALA A 190 0.21 1.11 0.72
CA ALA A 190 1.55 1.14 0.18
C ALA A 190 1.91 2.55 -0.32
N MET A 191 3.14 2.95 -0.06
CA MET A 191 3.72 4.17 -0.62
C MET A 191 4.14 3.95 -2.08
N ALA A 192 4.05 5.00 -2.90
CA ALA A 192 4.64 5.01 -4.24
C ALA A 192 6.16 4.77 -4.16
N ASP A 193 6.67 3.84 -4.96
CA ASP A 193 8.07 3.40 -4.90
C ASP A 193 9.07 4.46 -5.35
N VAL A 194 8.62 5.42 -6.17
CA VAL A 194 9.39 6.61 -6.55
C VAL A 194 9.81 7.47 -5.36
N TYR A 195 9.06 7.43 -4.25
CA TYR A 195 9.42 8.16 -3.03
C TYR A 195 10.37 7.39 -2.10
N GLY A 196 10.72 6.16 -2.44
CA GLY A 196 11.67 5.32 -1.71
C GLY A 196 11.00 4.08 -1.10
N ARG A 197 11.53 3.63 0.04
CA ARG A 197 10.97 2.49 0.81
C ARG A 197 10.31 3.00 2.10
N PRO A 198 9.43 2.21 2.74
CA PRO A 198 8.75 2.63 3.96
C PRO A 198 9.69 3.18 5.04
N ASP A 199 10.87 2.59 5.21
CA ASP A 199 11.86 3.06 6.19
C ASP A 199 12.48 4.42 5.84
N ASP A 200 12.45 4.85 4.57
CA ASP A 200 12.88 6.20 4.18
C ASP A 200 11.85 7.24 4.63
N PHE A 201 10.56 6.92 4.55
CA PHE A 201 9.51 7.78 5.09
C PHE A 201 9.55 7.84 6.62
N LYS A 202 9.75 6.69 7.30
CA LYS A 202 9.93 6.69 8.77
C LYS A 202 11.10 7.57 9.21
N ARG A 203 12.25 7.50 8.52
CA ARG A 203 13.40 8.40 8.77
C ARG A 203 13.04 9.87 8.59
N PHE A 204 12.26 10.19 7.57
CA PHE A 204 11.79 11.56 7.34
C PHE A 204 10.92 12.04 8.50
N VAL A 205 9.92 11.24 8.91
CA VAL A 205 9.04 11.55 10.05
C VAL A 205 9.83 11.71 11.36
N ASP A 206 10.70 10.75 11.68
CA ASP A 206 11.54 10.78 12.89
C ASP A 206 12.41 12.06 12.95
N ALA A 207 12.95 12.47 11.79
CA ALA A 207 13.75 13.69 11.67
C ALA A 207 12.93 14.99 11.69
N CYS A 208 11.67 14.96 11.26
CA CYS A 208 10.72 16.07 11.46
C CYS A 208 10.40 16.23 12.95
N HIS A 209 10.06 15.13 13.62
CA HIS A 209 9.75 15.13 15.06
C HIS A 209 10.93 15.65 15.89
N SER A 210 12.17 15.24 15.56
CA SER A 210 13.37 15.76 16.22
C SER A 210 13.60 17.26 16.04
N ARG A 211 12.87 17.91 15.12
CA ARG A 211 12.96 19.35 14.80
C ARG A 211 11.74 20.15 15.27
N GLY A 212 10.82 19.57 16.02
CA GLY A 212 9.61 20.31 16.39
C GLY A 212 8.51 20.28 15.31
N ILE A 213 8.67 19.50 14.24
CA ILE A 213 7.83 19.56 13.03
C ILE A 213 6.88 18.36 12.99
N ALA A 214 5.57 18.63 13.02
CA ALA A 214 4.55 17.64 12.77
C ALA A 214 4.50 17.23 11.29
N VAL A 215 4.10 15.99 11.03
CA VAL A 215 3.82 15.51 9.67
C VAL A 215 2.34 15.23 9.53
N ILE A 216 1.70 15.95 8.62
CA ILE A 216 0.31 15.76 8.21
C ILE A 216 0.36 15.04 6.86
N LEU A 217 -0.38 13.94 6.72
CA LEU A 217 -0.46 13.21 5.47
C LEU A 217 -1.83 13.46 4.84
N ASP A 218 -1.84 14.00 3.62
CA ASP A 218 -3.04 14.08 2.82
C ASP A 218 -3.42 12.70 2.26
N VAL A 219 -4.72 12.40 2.25
CA VAL A 219 -5.26 11.09 1.88
C VAL A 219 -6.56 11.20 1.08
N ALA A 220 -6.55 10.65 -0.12
CA ALA A 220 -7.69 10.63 -1.02
C ALA A 220 -8.51 9.33 -0.90
N PHE A 221 -9.39 9.21 0.11
CA PHE A 221 -10.25 8.02 0.27
C PHE A 221 -11.55 8.04 -0.52
N ASN A 222 -11.90 9.16 -1.14
CA ASN A 222 -13.16 9.32 -1.87
C ASN A 222 -13.18 8.62 -3.24
N HIS A 223 -12.04 8.13 -3.73
CA HIS A 223 -11.93 7.40 -4.99
C HIS A 223 -10.66 6.55 -5.04
N ALA A 224 -10.57 5.65 -6.02
CA ALA A 224 -9.36 4.91 -6.37
C ALA A 224 -9.17 4.96 -7.89
N TRP A 225 -7.93 4.83 -8.35
CA TRP A 225 -7.63 4.72 -9.77
C TRP A 225 -8.06 3.34 -10.32
N GLY A 226 -8.30 3.26 -11.63
CA GLY A 226 -8.80 2.04 -12.30
C GLY A 226 -7.92 0.80 -12.14
N ASP A 227 -6.65 0.97 -11.76
CA ASP A 227 -5.72 -0.14 -11.53
C ASP A 227 -5.85 -0.75 -10.11
N HIS A 228 -6.71 -0.20 -9.25
CA HIS A 228 -6.87 -0.70 -7.89
C HIS A 228 -7.37 -2.17 -7.91
N PRO A 229 -6.80 -3.11 -7.14
CA PRO A 229 -7.16 -4.53 -7.17
C PRO A 229 -8.66 -4.82 -7.15
N TYR A 230 -9.43 -4.15 -6.28
CA TYR A 230 -10.88 -4.31 -6.23
C TYR A 230 -11.60 -3.97 -7.53
N TYR A 231 -11.14 -2.97 -8.30
CA TYR A 231 -11.77 -2.63 -9.58
C TYR A 231 -11.63 -3.77 -10.60
N HIS A 232 -10.49 -4.47 -10.58
CA HIS A 232 -10.23 -5.57 -11.51
C HIS A 232 -11.08 -6.82 -11.27
N TYR A 233 -11.42 -7.13 -10.02
CA TYR A 233 -12.27 -8.28 -9.72
C TYR A 233 -13.70 -7.94 -9.31
N TYR A 234 -14.03 -6.66 -9.12
CA TYR A 234 -15.40 -6.13 -9.06
C TYR A 234 -15.56 -5.03 -10.12
N PRO A 235 -15.66 -5.39 -11.41
CA PRO A 235 -15.95 -4.42 -12.47
C PRO A 235 -17.32 -3.72 -12.24
N PRO A 236 -17.68 -2.67 -13.00
CA PRO A 236 -18.89 -1.85 -12.80
C PRO A 236 -20.26 -2.57 -12.75
N MET A 237 -20.29 -3.90 -12.87
CA MET A 237 -21.46 -4.76 -12.74
C MET A 237 -21.67 -5.29 -11.30
N TYR A 238 -20.88 -4.82 -10.33
CA TYR A 238 -20.96 -5.27 -8.94
C TYR A 238 -21.41 -4.15 -7.99
N GLY A 239 -22.23 -4.51 -7.00
CA GLY A 239 -22.73 -3.60 -5.96
C GLY A 239 -21.75 -3.40 -4.81
N PRO A 240 -22.10 -2.55 -3.82
CA PRO A 240 -21.21 -2.16 -2.72
C PRO A 240 -20.80 -3.32 -1.79
N THR A 241 -21.50 -4.46 -1.82
CA THR A 241 -21.13 -5.65 -1.05
C THR A 241 -20.42 -6.72 -1.88
N GLY A 242 -20.14 -6.43 -3.16
CA GLY A 242 -19.51 -7.34 -4.11
C GLY A 242 -20.50 -8.31 -4.76
N GLU A 243 -21.81 -8.08 -4.63
CA GLU A 243 -22.88 -8.82 -5.28
C GLU A 243 -22.98 -8.47 -6.77
N TRP A 244 -23.34 -9.44 -7.61
CA TRP A 244 -23.61 -9.17 -9.02
C TRP A 244 -24.93 -8.40 -9.18
N LEU A 245 -24.89 -7.28 -9.91
CA LEU A 245 -26.07 -6.49 -10.21
C LEU A 245 -26.82 -7.09 -11.40
N THR A 246 -27.88 -7.86 -11.12
CA THR A 246 -28.67 -8.56 -12.15
C THR A 246 -29.46 -7.64 -13.09
N ASN A 247 -29.55 -6.36 -12.77
CA ASN A 247 -30.32 -5.33 -13.48
C ASN A 247 -29.47 -4.13 -13.91
N TRP A 248 -28.14 -4.28 -13.96
CA TRP A 248 -27.27 -3.21 -14.44
C TRP A 248 -27.38 -3.09 -15.97
N SER A 249 -28.09 -2.06 -16.42
CA SER A 249 -28.00 -1.57 -17.80
C SER A 249 -26.94 -0.47 -17.83
N PRO A 250 -25.85 -0.60 -18.62
CA PRO A 250 -24.92 0.51 -18.86
C PRO A 250 -25.57 1.68 -19.63
N PHE A 251 -26.82 1.54 -20.06
CA PHE A 251 -27.60 2.47 -20.88
C PHE A 251 -28.95 2.79 -20.25
#